data_AF-X1Q0U0-F1
#
_entry.id   AF-X1Q0U0-F1
#
_cell.length_a   1.000
_cell.length_b   1.000
_cell.length_c   1.000
_cell.angle_alpha   90.00
_cell.angle_beta   90.00
_cell.angle_gamma   90.00
#
_symmetry.space_group_name_H-M   'P 1'
#
loop_
_entity.id
_entity.type
_entity.pdbx_description
1 polymer ?
#
loop_
_entity_poly.entity_id
_entity_poly.type
_entity_poly.pdbx_seq_one_letter_code
_entity_poly.pdbx_strand_id
1 'polypeptide(L)'
;MLESYIRTNKENANQLDLDDADFVIVHDPQPAALINHFPNRKGKWIWRCHIDLSTPDPKVWEFLKTHVSKYDAAVFHIEQFTKIDLPIKQFVIPPSIDPLSEKNRDLTNAEIESVLKSFDIDTEKPIISQIGRFDSLKDPQGVLKVHQHLRNHKFFSEIYHLLKNGLKTDVIQSRKTEIDCQLILAGGLPHDDPEGLQVCKDLQKKIGKNRDAHILC
;
A
#
# COMPACT_ATOMS: atom_id res chain seq x y z
N MET A 1 7.30 -5.11 -24.30
CA MET A 1 7.40 -4.49 -22.95
C MET A 1 8.84 -4.09 -22.64
N LEU A 2 9.79 -5.02 -22.56
CA LEU A 2 11.20 -4.72 -22.23
C LEU A 2 11.88 -3.77 -23.22
N GLU A 3 11.62 -3.89 -24.52
CA GLU A 3 12.13 -2.95 -25.52
C GLU A 3 11.63 -1.52 -25.30
N SER A 4 10.34 -1.36 -24.98
CA SER A 4 9.79 -0.04 -24.67
C SER A 4 10.43 0.53 -23.41
N TYR A 5 10.67 -0.31 -22.40
CA TYR A 5 11.36 0.08 -21.18
C TYR A 5 12.77 0.62 -21.46
N ILE A 6 13.57 -0.09 -22.27
CA ILE A 6 14.92 0.36 -22.65
C ILE A 6 14.86 1.65 -23.49
N ARG A 7 13.96 1.70 -24.47
CA ARG A 7 13.77 2.89 -25.31
C ARG A 7 13.41 4.12 -24.47
N THR A 8 12.44 4.00 -23.56
CA THR A 8 12.01 5.11 -22.70
C THR A 8 13.15 5.56 -21.77
N ASN A 9 13.94 4.64 -21.20
CA ASN A 9 15.10 5.00 -20.41
C ASN A 9 16.15 5.78 -21.22
N LYS A 10 16.39 5.37 -22.48
CA LYS A 10 17.28 6.11 -23.39
C LYS A 10 16.77 7.51 -23.71
N GLU A 11 15.48 7.63 -24.03
CA GLU A 11 14.83 8.91 -24.34
C GLU A 11 14.86 9.87 -23.14
N ASN A 12 14.66 9.35 -21.92
CA ASN A 12 14.76 10.11 -20.69
C ASN A 12 16.20 10.55 -20.41
N ALA A 13 17.19 9.65 -20.60
CA ALA A 13 18.59 9.98 -20.39
C ALA A 13 19.08 11.13 -21.28
N ASN A 14 18.59 11.22 -22.53
CA ASN A 14 18.94 12.32 -23.45
C ASN A 14 18.46 13.71 -22.98
N GLN A 15 17.55 13.77 -22.00
CA GLN A 15 16.99 15.01 -21.46
C GLN A 15 17.57 15.39 -20.10
N LEU A 16 18.52 14.60 -19.60
CA LEU A 16 19.06 14.72 -18.26
C LEU A 16 20.57 14.94 -18.32
N ASP A 17 21.06 15.93 -17.58
CA ASP A 17 22.49 16.15 -17.37
C ASP A 17 22.84 15.79 -15.94
N LEU A 18 23.40 14.59 -15.75
CA LEU A 18 23.65 13.98 -14.43
C LEU A 18 25.09 13.50 -14.24
N ASP A 19 25.97 13.67 -15.23
CA ASP A 19 27.34 13.15 -15.16
C ASP A 19 28.17 13.83 -14.05
N ASP A 20 27.92 15.12 -13.81
CA ASP A 20 28.62 15.93 -12.82
C ASP A 20 27.91 15.98 -11.44
N ALA A 21 26.77 15.30 -11.28
CA ALA A 21 26.07 15.26 -9.99
C ALA A 21 26.87 14.46 -8.95
N ASP A 22 26.98 14.98 -7.72
CA ASP A 22 27.64 14.28 -6.61
C ASP A 22 26.90 13.01 -6.20
N PHE A 23 25.57 13.07 -6.22
CA PHE A 23 24.68 11.96 -5.90
C PHE A 23 23.46 11.94 -6.83
N VAL A 24 23.08 10.74 -7.29
CA VAL A 24 21.85 10.51 -8.04
C VAL A 24 21.09 9.37 -7.35
N ILE A 25 19.83 9.61 -7.00
CA ILE A 25 18.95 8.60 -6.42
C ILE A 25 17.85 8.27 -7.42
N VAL A 26 17.86 7.05 -7.93
CA VAL A 26 16.88 6.55 -8.90
C VAL A 26 15.82 5.76 -8.16
N HIS A 27 14.57 6.21 -8.24
CA HIS A 27 13.45 5.60 -7.56
C HIS A 27 12.74 4.58 -8.45
N ASP A 28 12.44 3.41 -7.88
CA ASP A 28 11.69 2.31 -8.46
C ASP A 28 12.30 1.67 -9.72
N PRO A 29 11.70 0.60 -10.27
CA PRO A 29 12.25 -0.09 -11.44
C PRO A 29 12.21 0.72 -12.74
N GLN A 30 11.23 1.60 -12.93
CA GLN A 30 10.94 2.26 -14.21
C GLN A 30 12.15 3.01 -14.81
N PRO A 31 12.94 3.77 -14.03
CA PRO A 31 14.13 4.46 -14.52
C PRO A 31 15.43 3.72 -14.18
N ALA A 32 15.39 2.49 -13.68
CA ALA A 32 16.58 1.81 -13.16
C ALA A 32 17.65 1.58 -14.25
N ALA A 33 17.25 1.53 -15.52
CA ALA A 33 18.18 1.39 -16.65
C ALA A 33 18.87 2.70 -17.07
N LEU A 34 18.51 3.86 -16.50
CA LEU A 34 19.18 5.14 -16.76
C LEU A 34 20.69 5.04 -16.55
N ILE A 35 21.14 4.28 -15.55
CA ILE A 35 22.56 4.09 -15.23
C ILE A 35 23.42 3.61 -16.41
N ASN A 36 22.81 2.97 -17.42
CA ASN A 36 23.52 2.53 -18.61
C ASN A 36 23.88 3.67 -19.57
N HIS A 37 23.25 4.83 -19.43
CA HIS A 37 23.40 5.99 -20.30
C HIS A 37 24.33 7.07 -19.73
N PHE A 38 24.82 6.90 -18.50
CA PHE A 38 25.77 7.79 -17.83
C PHE A 38 27.06 7.03 -17.48
N PRO A 39 27.87 6.62 -18.48
CA PRO A 39 29.11 5.88 -18.26
C PRO A 39 30.22 6.73 -17.64
N ASN A 40 30.16 8.06 -17.82
CA ASN A 40 31.17 9.02 -17.35
C ASN A 40 30.79 9.71 -16.03
N ARG A 41 29.72 9.22 -15.36
CA ARG A 41 29.25 9.74 -14.08
C ARG A 41 30.37 9.81 -13.05
N LYS A 42 30.47 10.93 -12.34
CA LYS A 42 31.48 11.17 -11.30
C LYS A 42 30.98 10.80 -9.91
N GLY A 43 29.73 11.11 -9.61
CA GLY A 43 29.12 10.89 -8.30
C GLY A 43 28.59 9.49 -8.05
N LYS A 44 27.94 9.33 -6.89
CA LYS A 44 27.38 8.06 -6.41
C LYS A 44 25.93 7.89 -6.83
N TRP A 45 25.62 6.73 -7.37
CA TRP A 45 24.28 6.40 -7.84
C TRP A 45 23.64 5.36 -6.93
N ILE A 46 22.45 5.67 -6.43
CA ILE A 46 21.72 4.85 -5.47
C ILE A 46 20.38 4.46 -6.09
N TRP A 47 20.05 3.16 -6.07
CA TRP A 47 18.73 2.69 -6.48
C TRP A 47 17.82 2.57 -5.25
N ARG A 48 16.68 3.25 -5.24
CA ARG A 48 15.70 3.21 -4.15
C ARG A 48 14.47 2.43 -4.62
N CYS A 49 14.25 1.23 -4.10
CA CYS A 49 13.10 0.41 -4.46
C CYS A 49 11.98 0.57 -3.43
N HIS A 50 10.77 0.93 -3.88
CA HIS A 50 9.58 1.08 -3.03
C HIS A 50 8.64 -0.14 -3.06
N ILE A 51 8.87 -1.08 -3.97
CA ILE A 51 8.02 -2.26 -4.15
C ILE A 51 8.58 -3.49 -3.43
N ASP A 52 7.72 -4.48 -3.24
CA ASP A 52 8.07 -5.78 -2.67
C ASP A 52 8.92 -6.60 -3.66
N LEU A 53 10.11 -7.02 -3.23
CA LEU A 53 11.01 -7.91 -3.97
C LEU A 53 11.30 -9.23 -3.23
N SER A 54 10.47 -9.59 -2.25
CA SER A 54 10.57 -10.87 -1.53
C SER A 54 10.40 -12.05 -2.48
N THR A 55 9.35 -12.03 -3.30
CA THR A 55 9.03 -13.07 -4.31
C THR A 55 8.78 -12.47 -5.71
N PRO A 56 9.79 -11.88 -6.38
CA PRO A 56 9.61 -11.28 -7.69
C PRO A 56 9.50 -12.36 -8.78
N ASP A 57 8.88 -12.03 -9.91
CA ASP A 57 8.96 -12.88 -11.10
C ASP A 57 10.44 -13.06 -11.49
N PRO A 58 10.96 -14.29 -11.60
CA PRO A 58 12.37 -14.53 -11.84
C PRO A 58 12.88 -13.90 -13.15
N LYS A 59 12.07 -13.88 -14.22
CA LYS A 59 12.50 -13.33 -15.51
C LYS A 59 12.63 -11.81 -15.45
N VAL A 60 11.67 -11.15 -14.79
CA VAL A 60 11.70 -9.70 -14.59
C VAL A 60 12.86 -9.32 -13.67
N TRP A 61 13.09 -10.09 -12.60
CA TRP A 61 14.19 -9.85 -11.69
C TRP A 61 15.54 -9.99 -12.38
N GLU A 62 15.79 -11.09 -13.11
CA GLU A 62 17.05 -11.27 -13.84
C GLU A 62 17.31 -10.13 -14.83
N PHE A 63 16.27 -9.69 -15.54
CA PHE A 63 16.37 -8.52 -16.42
C PHE A 63 16.77 -7.25 -15.64
N LEU A 64 16.02 -6.90 -14.59
CA LEU A 64 16.25 -5.69 -13.80
C LEU A 64 17.62 -5.70 -13.11
N LYS A 65 18.03 -6.86 -12.60
CA LYS A 65 19.32 -7.09 -11.93
C LYS A 65 20.50 -6.69 -12.81
N THR A 66 20.42 -6.85 -14.13
CA THR A 66 21.46 -6.40 -15.07
C THR A 66 21.72 -4.89 -15.02
N HIS A 67 20.73 -4.11 -14.58
CA HIS A 67 20.81 -2.66 -14.45
C HIS A 67 21.12 -2.25 -13.01
N VAL A 68 20.35 -2.75 -12.04
CA VAL A 68 20.47 -2.32 -10.64
C VAL A 68 21.80 -2.74 -10.00
N SER A 69 22.45 -3.79 -10.50
CA SER A 69 23.80 -4.19 -10.03
C SER A 69 24.91 -3.19 -10.38
N LYS A 70 24.64 -2.18 -11.23
CA LYS A 70 25.63 -1.16 -11.62
C LYS A 70 25.65 0.05 -10.68
N TYR A 71 24.68 0.14 -9.76
CA TYR A 71 24.58 1.21 -8.77
C TYR A 71 25.61 1.01 -7.66
N ASP A 72 25.96 2.07 -6.94
CA ASP A 72 26.86 1.98 -5.78
C ASP A 72 26.16 1.35 -4.56
N ALA A 73 24.85 1.58 -4.44
CA ALA A 73 24.01 1.05 -3.38
C ALA A 73 22.55 0.92 -3.81
N ALA A 74 21.82 0.07 -3.09
CA ALA A 74 20.38 -0.06 -3.16
C ALA A 74 19.76 0.22 -1.79
N VAL A 75 18.53 0.72 -1.79
CA VAL A 75 17.78 1.02 -0.57
C VAL A 75 16.37 0.42 -0.67
N PHE A 76 15.98 -0.28 0.39
CA PHE A 76 14.71 -0.97 0.52
C PHE A 76 13.94 -0.50 1.77
N HIS A 77 12.63 -0.72 1.80
CA HIS A 77 11.79 -0.32 2.94
C HIS A 77 11.96 -1.22 4.17
N ILE A 78 12.10 -2.52 3.95
CA ILE A 78 12.24 -3.54 5.00
C ILE A 78 13.27 -4.59 4.56
N GLU A 79 13.82 -5.32 5.52
CA GLU A 79 14.86 -6.32 5.27
C GLU A 79 14.40 -7.44 4.32
N GLN A 80 13.12 -7.84 4.39
CA GLN A 80 12.53 -8.89 3.56
C GLN A 80 12.53 -8.56 2.05
N PHE A 81 12.69 -7.28 1.68
CA PHE A 81 12.75 -6.86 0.27
C PHE A 81 14.18 -6.86 -0.27
N THR A 82 15.20 -7.09 0.57
CA THR A 82 16.60 -7.20 0.13
C THR A 82 16.83 -8.47 -0.68
N LYS A 83 17.87 -8.46 -1.52
CA LYS A 83 18.18 -9.56 -2.44
C LYS A 83 19.60 -10.06 -2.22
N ILE A 84 19.73 -11.30 -1.77
CA ILE A 84 21.04 -11.93 -1.51
C ILE A 84 21.91 -11.97 -2.78
N ASP A 85 21.28 -12.10 -3.96
CA ASP A 85 21.95 -12.21 -5.25
C ASP A 85 22.23 -10.84 -5.92
N LEU A 86 21.95 -9.73 -5.25
CA LEU A 86 22.26 -8.38 -5.72
C LEU A 86 23.64 -7.93 -5.18
N PRO A 87 24.70 -7.86 -6.01
CA PRO A 87 26.08 -7.74 -5.56
C PRO A 87 26.51 -6.29 -5.26
N ILE A 88 25.64 -5.51 -4.63
CA ILE A 88 25.90 -4.12 -4.24
C ILE A 88 25.50 -3.89 -2.77
N LYS A 89 25.93 -2.77 -2.18
CA LYS A 89 25.56 -2.43 -0.80
C LYS A 89 24.06 -2.24 -0.71
N GLN A 90 23.42 -2.80 0.30
CA GLN A 90 21.98 -2.69 0.52
C GLN A 90 21.70 -2.05 1.87
N PHE A 91 20.82 -1.06 1.88
CA PHE A 91 20.39 -0.36 3.09
C PHE A 91 18.88 -0.50 3.27
N VAL A 92 18.45 -0.55 4.53
CA VAL A 92 17.04 -0.54 4.89
C VAL A 92 16.70 0.83 5.46
N ILE A 93 15.78 1.53 4.79
CA ILE A 93 15.24 2.81 5.23
C ILE A 93 13.71 2.72 5.12
N PRO A 94 12.99 2.66 6.24
CA PRO A 94 11.52 2.65 6.22
C PRO A 94 10.94 3.86 5.48
N PRO A 95 9.74 3.74 4.89
CA PRO A 95 9.03 4.92 4.39
C PRO A 95 8.68 5.85 5.55
N SER A 96 8.63 7.15 5.27
CA SER A 96 8.21 8.18 6.22
C SER A 96 6.90 8.82 5.78
N ILE A 97 6.22 9.45 6.74
CA ILE A 97 5.10 10.36 6.47
C ILE A 97 5.58 11.79 6.69
N ASP A 98 5.00 12.74 5.96
CA ASP A 98 5.12 14.17 6.25
C ASP A 98 3.96 14.59 7.16
N PRO A 99 4.20 14.89 8.45
CA PRO A 99 3.15 15.27 9.41
C PRO A 99 2.42 16.56 9.04
N LEU A 100 3.01 17.41 8.17
CA LEU A 100 2.43 18.70 7.79
C LEU A 100 1.71 18.66 6.44
N SER A 101 1.83 17.56 5.70
CA SER A 101 1.07 17.38 4.46
C SER A 101 -0.44 17.30 4.72
N GLU A 102 -1.24 17.71 3.74
CA GLU A 102 -2.72 17.67 3.84
C GLU A 102 -3.28 16.32 4.32
N LYS A 103 -2.60 15.21 4.03
CA LYS A 103 -3.04 13.87 4.43
C LYS A 103 -2.86 13.59 5.93
N ASN A 104 -1.84 14.18 6.55
CA ASN A 104 -1.44 13.83 7.93
C ASN A 104 -1.50 15.03 8.89
N ARG A 105 -1.78 16.24 8.40
CA ARG A 105 -1.94 17.42 9.25
C ARG A 105 -3.10 17.22 10.21
N ASP A 106 -3.02 17.92 11.34
CA ASP A 106 -4.16 18.00 12.24
C ASP A 106 -5.34 18.72 11.54
N LEU A 107 -6.53 18.15 11.72
CA LEU A 107 -7.79 18.70 11.24
C LEU A 107 -8.51 19.35 12.42
N THR A 108 -9.19 20.47 12.15
CA THR A 108 -10.10 21.07 13.14
C THR A 108 -11.36 20.22 13.30
N ASN A 109 -11.99 20.26 14.47
CA ASN A 109 -13.26 19.55 14.69
C ASN A 109 -14.34 19.96 13.67
N ALA A 110 -14.37 21.24 13.28
CA ALA A 110 -15.31 21.73 12.27
C ALA A 110 -15.09 21.10 10.88
N GLU A 111 -13.84 20.91 10.46
CA GLU A 111 -13.50 20.19 9.23
C GLU A 111 -13.94 18.72 9.32
N ILE A 112 -13.62 18.06 10.43
CA ILE A 112 -13.98 16.65 10.67
C ILE A 112 -15.50 16.46 10.60
N GLU A 113 -16.27 17.25 11.37
CA GLU A 113 -17.73 17.19 11.41
C GLU A 113 -18.34 17.47 10.03
N SER A 114 -17.82 18.47 9.31
CA SER A 114 -18.28 18.79 7.97
C SER A 114 -18.09 17.63 6.99
N VAL A 115 -16.93 16.97 7.04
CA VAL A 115 -16.62 15.82 6.17
C VAL A 115 -17.50 14.63 6.53
N LEU A 116 -17.57 14.24 7.80
CA LEU A 116 -18.37 13.08 8.23
C LEU A 116 -19.85 13.26 7.89
N LYS A 117 -20.40 14.47 8.10
CA LYS A 117 -21.77 14.81 7.74
C LYS A 117 -22.02 14.73 6.23
N SER A 118 -21.04 15.14 5.40
CA SER A 118 -21.18 15.07 3.94
C SER A 118 -21.31 13.64 3.40
N PHE A 119 -20.87 12.65 4.17
CA PHE A 119 -20.95 11.23 3.85
C PHE A 119 -22.00 10.46 4.67
N ASP A 120 -22.87 11.14 5.42
CA ASP A 120 -23.91 10.51 6.27
C ASP A 120 -23.32 9.50 7.30
N ILE A 121 -22.15 9.83 7.85
CA ILE A 121 -21.47 9.04 8.88
C ILE A 121 -22.00 9.45 10.26
N ASP A 122 -22.38 8.48 11.07
CA ASP A 122 -22.95 8.65 12.40
C ASP A 122 -21.84 8.59 13.45
N THR A 123 -21.49 9.76 14.00
CA THR A 123 -20.40 9.91 14.98
C THR A 123 -20.73 9.31 16.34
N GLU A 124 -21.99 8.99 16.62
CA GLU A 124 -22.40 8.34 17.87
C GLU A 124 -22.11 6.83 17.87
N LYS A 125 -21.86 6.26 16.68
CA LYS A 125 -21.50 4.84 16.52
C LYS A 125 -19.99 4.66 16.39
N PRO A 126 -19.42 3.56 16.93
CA PRO A 126 -18.05 3.18 16.64
C PRO A 126 -17.81 3.01 15.13
N ILE A 127 -16.69 3.58 14.66
CA ILE A 127 -16.28 3.53 13.24
C ILE A 127 -15.10 2.56 13.09
N ILE A 128 -15.22 1.65 12.13
CA ILE A 128 -14.12 0.81 11.64
C ILE A 128 -13.76 1.33 10.26
N SER A 129 -12.48 1.59 9.99
CA SER A 129 -12.04 2.11 8.71
C SER A 129 -10.94 1.25 8.08
N GLN A 130 -11.00 1.05 6.77
CA GLN A 130 -9.87 0.63 5.96
C GLN A 130 -9.60 1.71 4.90
N ILE A 131 -8.36 2.22 4.90
CA ILE A 131 -7.91 3.25 3.95
C ILE A 131 -6.84 2.63 3.05
N GLY A 132 -7.09 2.58 1.75
CA GLY A 132 -6.17 1.98 0.79
C GLY A 132 -6.77 1.85 -0.60
N ARG A 133 -5.96 1.43 -1.57
CA ARG A 133 -6.47 1.08 -2.90
C ARG A 133 -7.45 -0.09 -2.80
N PHE A 134 -8.44 -0.08 -3.68
CA PHE A 134 -9.41 -1.18 -3.82
C PHE A 134 -8.81 -2.35 -4.60
N ASP A 135 -7.66 -2.87 -4.17
CA ASP A 135 -7.05 -4.02 -4.81
C ASP A 135 -7.31 -5.31 -4.01
N SER A 136 -7.11 -6.45 -4.67
CA SER A 136 -7.29 -7.78 -4.07
C SER A 136 -6.32 -8.06 -2.92
N LEU A 137 -5.14 -7.44 -2.90
CA LEU A 137 -4.13 -7.61 -1.85
C LEU A 137 -4.57 -6.98 -0.51
N LYS A 138 -5.33 -5.87 -0.56
CA LYS A 138 -5.88 -5.23 0.64
C LYS A 138 -7.12 -5.94 1.21
N ASP A 139 -7.69 -6.89 0.49
CA ASP A 139 -8.89 -7.65 0.86
C ASP A 139 -10.02 -6.82 1.52
N PRO A 140 -10.54 -5.77 0.86
CA PRO A 140 -11.65 -4.99 1.40
C PRO A 140 -12.93 -5.82 1.57
N GLN A 141 -13.04 -6.93 0.84
CA GLN A 141 -14.14 -7.91 0.95
C GLN A 141 -14.09 -8.66 2.27
N GLY A 142 -12.89 -9.07 2.72
CA GLY A 142 -12.65 -9.64 4.04
C GLY A 142 -13.04 -8.67 5.15
N VAL A 143 -12.69 -7.39 5.03
CA VAL A 143 -13.07 -6.36 6.01
C VAL A 143 -14.59 -6.19 6.09
N LEU A 144 -15.28 -6.14 4.94
CA LEU A 144 -16.74 -6.11 4.91
C LEU A 144 -17.36 -7.33 5.59
N LYS A 145 -16.80 -8.53 5.37
CA LYS A 145 -17.25 -9.74 6.08
C LYS A 145 -17.05 -9.57 7.58
N VAL A 146 -15.89 -9.10 8.05
CA VAL A 146 -15.65 -8.91 9.50
C VAL A 146 -16.69 -7.96 10.10
N HIS A 147 -16.98 -6.83 9.45
CA HIS A 147 -18.05 -5.91 9.88
C HIS A 147 -19.41 -6.60 9.99
N GLN A 148 -19.81 -7.37 8.97
CA GLN A 148 -21.06 -8.14 9.00
C GLN A 148 -21.09 -9.14 10.15
N HIS A 149 -19.96 -9.76 10.48
CA HIS A 149 -19.88 -10.74 11.56
C HIS A 149 -19.91 -10.09 12.96
N LEU A 150 -19.31 -8.92 13.16
CA LEU A 150 -19.36 -8.18 14.44
C LEU A 150 -20.79 -7.78 14.82
N ARG A 151 -21.64 -7.60 13.80
CA ARG A 151 -23.06 -7.30 13.93
C ARG A 151 -23.96 -8.54 13.99
N ASN A 152 -23.38 -9.74 14.02
CA ASN A 152 -24.11 -11.00 14.13
C ASN A 152 -23.69 -11.77 15.39
N HIS A 153 -24.60 -11.91 16.35
CA HIS A 153 -24.32 -12.59 17.64
C HIS A 153 -23.70 -14.00 17.53
N LYS A 154 -23.98 -14.77 16.47
CA LYS A 154 -23.53 -16.17 16.33
C LYS A 154 -22.02 -16.32 16.09
N PHE A 155 -21.36 -15.31 15.55
CA PHE A 155 -19.95 -15.42 15.18
C PHE A 155 -19.00 -15.34 16.38
N PHE A 156 -19.33 -14.52 17.38
CA PHE A 156 -18.52 -14.38 18.59
C PHE A 156 -18.39 -15.70 19.36
N SER A 157 -19.41 -16.57 19.33
CA SER A 157 -19.31 -17.92 19.90
C SER A 157 -18.27 -18.79 19.18
N GLU A 158 -18.13 -18.68 17.85
CA GLU A 158 -17.20 -19.51 17.06
C GLU A 158 -15.74 -19.06 17.22
N ILE A 159 -15.48 -17.74 17.20
CA ILE A 159 -14.13 -17.20 17.50
C ILE A 159 -13.70 -17.59 18.92
N TYR A 160 -14.60 -17.50 19.90
CA TYR A 160 -14.31 -17.88 21.28
C TYR A 160 -13.88 -19.35 21.40
N HIS A 161 -14.49 -20.25 20.62
CA HIS A 161 -14.10 -21.66 20.58
C HIS A 161 -12.74 -21.88 19.92
N LEU A 162 -12.40 -21.13 18.87
CA LEU A 162 -11.11 -21.22 18.18
C LEU A 162 -9.95 -20.70 19.04
N LEU A 163 -10.15 -19.57 19.74
CA LEU A 163 -9.11 -18.96 20.59
C LEU A 163 -8.82 -19.77 21.87
N LYS A 164 -9.81 -20.55 22.36
CA LYS A 164 -9.66 -21.40 23.55
C LYS A 164 -8.63 -22.53 23.39
N ASN A 165 -8.26 -22.91 22.16
CA ASN A 165 -7.32 -24.00 21.92
C ASN A 165 -5.83 -23.59 21.94
N GLY A 166 -5.48 -22.33 22.27
CA GLY A 166 -4.07 -21.92 22.24
C GLY A 166 -3.62 -20.74 23.09
N LEU A 167 -4.52 -19.94 23.68
CA LEU A 167 -4.11 -18.76 24.46
C LEU A 167 -4.76 -18.75 25.85
N LYS A 168 -3.92 -18.91 26.89
CA LYS A 168 -4.27 -18.54 28.27
C LYS A 168 -4.30 -17.02 28.37
N THR A 169 -5.43 -16.44 28.00
CA THR A 169 -5.77 -15.07 28.35
C THR A 169 -7.16 -15.10 28.95
N ASP A 170 -7.34 -14.35 30.04
CA ASP A 170 -8.64 -14.02 30.60
C ASP A 170 -9.44 -13.25 29.55
N VAL A 171 -10.05 -13.99 28.62
CA VAL A 171 -11.04 -13.45 27.70
C VAL A 171 -12.23 -13.10 28.58
N ILE A 172 -12.22 -11.84 29.03
CA ILE A 172 -13.32 -11.10 29.61
C ILE A 172 -14.59 -11.72 29.08
N GLN A 173 -15.38 -12.27 29.99
CA GLN A 173 -16.73 -12.80 29.83
C GLN A 173 -17.50 -11.91 28.83
N SER A 174 -17.35 -12.19 27.53
CA SER A 174 -17.81 -11.26 26.50
C SER A 174 -19.30 -11.46 26.41
N ARG A 175 -20.00 -10.49 27.01
CA ARG A 175 -21.45 -10.42 26.98
C ARG A 175 -21.93 -10.59 25.54
N LYS A 176 -23.03 -11.33 25.38
CA LYS A 176 -23.92 -11.46 24.22
C LYS A 176 -24.27 -10.09 23.58
N THR A 177 -23.33 -9.40 22.96
CA THR A 177 -23.57 -8.02 22.50
C THR A 177 -23.04 -7.88 21.08
N GLU A 178 -23.98 -7.77 20.14
CA GLU A 178 -23.72 -7.24 18.80
C GLU A 178 -23.04 -5.88 18.98
N ILE A 179 -22.02 -5.62 18.17
CA ILE A 179 -21.39 -4.31 18.15
C ILE A 179 -22.06 -3.51 17.03
N ASP A 180 -22.95 -2.59 17.39
CA ASP A 180 -23.53 -1.64 16.44
C ASP A 180 -22.45 -0.65 16.01
N CYS A 181 -21.80 -0.92 14.89
CA CYS A 181 -20.69 -0.14 14.35
C CYS A 181 -20.87 0.15 12.86
N GLN A 182 -20.23 1.22 12.40
CA GLN A 182 -20.13 1.59 11.00
C GLN A 182 -18.81 1.13 10.39
N LEU A 183 -18.82 0.79 9.10
CA LEU A 183 -17.64 0.50 8.30
C LEU A 183 -17.42 1.61 7.28
N ILE A 184 -16.19 2.09 7.15
CA ILE A 184 -15.75 2.99 6.08
C ILE A 184 -14.64 2.29 5.30
N LEU A 185 -14.88 2.05 4.01
CA LEU A 185 -13.85 1.63 3.06
C LEU A 185 -13.53 2.81 2.15
N ALA A 186 -12.33 3.40 2.30
CA ALA A 186 -11.94 4.60 1.57
C ALA A 186 -10.68 4.38 0.74
N GLY A 187 -10.69 4.83 -0.51
CA GLY A 187 -9.59 4.61 -1.43
C GLY A 187 -9.64 5.47 -2.66
N GLY A 188 -8.48 5.94 -3.12
CA GLY A 188 -8.39 6.53 -4.45
C GLY A 188 -8.62 5.47 -5.53
N LEU A 189 -9.33 5.84 -6.59
CA LEU A 189 -9.47 5.06 -7.82
C LEU A 189 -8.60 5.67 -8.92
N PRO A 190 -7.38 5.15 -9.17
CA PRO A 190 -6.61 5.56 -10.33
C PRO A 190 -7.40 5.28 -11.61
N HIS A 191 -7.43 6.23 -12.55
CA HIS A 191 -8.17 6.08 -13.81
C HIS A 191 -7.64 4.93 -14.69
N ASP A 192 -6.41 4.48 -14.45
CA ASP A 192 -5.70 3.41 -15.14
C ASP A 192 -5.79 2.05 -14.43
N ASP A 193 -6.59 1.93 -13.36
CA ASP A 193 -6.75 0.69 -12.58
C ASP A 193 -8.16 0.07 -12.76
N PRO A 194 -8.38 -0.76 -13.81
CA PRO A 194 -9.66 -1.41 -14.05
C PRO A 194 -10.01 -2.45 -12.98
N GLU A 195 -9.01 -3.05 -12.31
CA GLU A 195 -9.24 -3.98 -11.19
C GLU A 195 -9.83 -3.22 -10.00
N GLY A 196 -9.22 -2.11 -9.62
CA GLY A 196 -9.69 -1.25 -8.52
C GLY A 196 -11.14 -0.81 -8.68
N LEU A 197 -11.49 -0.41 -9.90
CA LEU A 197 -12.87 -0.06 -10.26
C LEU A 197 -13.84 -1.24 -10.11
N GLN A 198 -13.43 -2.44 -10.51
CA GLN A 198 -14.26 -3.63 -10.40
C GLN A 198 -14.47 -4.03 -8.93
N VAL A 199 -13.42 -3.98 -8.10
CA VAL A 199 -13.51 -4.28 -6.67
C VAL A 199 -14.43 -3.30 -5.94
N CYS A 200 -14.33 -1.98 -6.21
CA CYS A 200 -15.24 -0.97 -5.64
C CYS A 200 -16.70 -1.27 -6.05
N LYS A 201 -16.97 -1.58 -7.33
CA LYS A 201 -18.33 -1.95 -7.80
C LYS A 201 -18.88 -3.20 -7.11
N ASP A 202 -18.05 -4.23 -6.94
CA ASP A 202 -18.46 -5.47 -6.29
C ASP A 202 -18.76 -5.27 -4.80
N LEU A 203 -17.99 -4.41 -4.12
CA LEU A 203 -18.26 -3.99 -2.75
C LEU A 203 -19.58 -3.23 -2.66
N GLN A 204 -19.83 -2.26 -3.54
CA GLN A 204 -21.09 -1.49 -3.58
C GLN A 204 -22.30 -2.42 -3.75
N LYS A 205 -22.22 -3.39 -4.66
CA LYS A 205 -23.27 -4.40 -4.87
C LYS A 205 -23.52 -5.26 -3.63
N LYS A 206 -22.47 -5.63 -2.89
CA LYS A 206 -22.57 -6.45 -1.67
C LYS A 206 -23.09 -5.69 -0.46
N ILE A 207 -22.71 -4.43 -0.31
CA ILE A 207 -23.25 -3.54 0.74
C ILE A 207 -24.74 -3.30 0.53
N GLY A 208 -25.15 -3.13 -0.72
CA GLY A 208 -26.56 -2.94 -1.07
C GLY A 208 -27.15 -1.70 -0.40
N LYS A 209 -28.10 -1.90 0.53
CA LYS A 209 -28.79 -0.82 1.26
C LYS A 209 -28.31 -0.66 2.71
N ASN A 210 -27.22 -1.32 3.09
CA ASN A 210 -26.70 -1.21 4.45
C ASN A 210 -26.15 0.21 4.70
N ARG A 211 -26.83 0.98 5.55
CA ARG A 211 -26.46 2.37 5.89
C ARG A 211 -25.27 2.47 6.83
N ASP A 212 -24.88 1.36 7.45
CA ASP A 212 -23.74 1.30 8.36
C ASP A 212 -22.46 0.82 7.64
N ALA A 213 -22.44 0.80 6.30
CA ALA A 213 -21.25 0.48 5.53
C ALA A 213 -21.11 1.46 4.36
N HIS A 214 -20.06 2.26 4.40
CA HIS A 214 -19.76 3.35 3.48
C HIS A 214 -18.57 2.99 2.60
N ILE A 215 -18.68 3.24 1.30
CA ILE A 215 -17.55 3.12 0.37
C ILE A 215 -17.28 4.47 -0.23
N LEU A 216 -16.08 4.97 0.02
CA LEU A 216 -15.57 6.24 -0.48
C LEU A 216 -14.58 5.93 -1.60
N CYS A 217 -15.14 5.70 -2.79
CA CYS A 217 -14.49 5.79 -4.10
C CYS A 217 -15.11 7.00 -4.83
#